data_AF-A0A383E3U8-F1
#
_entry.id   AF-A0A383E3U8-F1
#
_cell.length_a   1.000
_cell.length_b   1.000
_cell.length_c   1.000
_cell.angle_alpha   90.00
_cell.angle_beta   90.00
_cell.angle_gamma   90.00
#
_symmetry.space_group_name_H-M   'P 1'
#
loop_
_entity.id
_entity.type
_entity.pdbx_description
1 polymer ?
#
loop_
_entity_poly.entity_id
_entity_poly.type
_entity_poly.pdbx_seq_one_letter_code
_entity_poly.pdbx_strand_id
1 'polypeptide(L)'
;MKINKFNSQNIFWLASYPKSGNTMLRLFLSLYFFSEDGILNDFNVMNNITNLNNYKIYEKLKNIPPLDSFVSNPEIISNYWLLAQKKIIELHPNKILFFKTHNAQTAFNSLNFTNSSVTRGFIYIVRDPRSVLLSTMDHYDHKTYEDAAKYLLSDKHITYVKGNILP
;
A
#
# COMPACT_ATOMS: atom_id res chain seq x y z
N MET A 1 -24.67 3.91 -2.57
CA MET A 1 -24.13 5.25 -2.27
C MET A 1 -24.14 6.09 -3.56
N LYS A 2 -24.77 7.27 -3.61
CA LYS A 2 -24.83 8.08 -4.86
C LYS A 2 -23.44 8.67 -5.17
N ILE A 3 -22.78 8.14 -6.20
CA ILE A 3 -21.38 8.38 -6.58
C ILE A 3 -21.13 9.80 -7.15
N ASN A 4 -22.18 10.50 -7.60
CA ASN A 4 -22.08 11.74 -8.40
C ASN A 4 -21.55 12.99 -7.66
N LYS A 5 -21.27 12.94 -6.35
CA LYS A 5 -20.75 14.11 -5.59
C LYS A 5 -19.22 14.20 -5.57
N PHE A 6 -18.49 13.28 -6.20
CA PHE A 6 -17.07 13.08 -5.93
C PHE A 6 -16.20 12.80 -7.17
N ASN A 7 -16.55 13.34 -8.33
CA ASN A 7 -16.00 12.96 -9.64
C ASN A 7 -14.47 13.01 -9.82
N SER A 8 -13.66 13.47 -8.84
CA SER A 8 -12.20 13.43 -8.91
C SER A 8 -11.52 12.51 -7.87
N GLN A 9 -12.13 12.26 -6.70
CA GLN A 9 -11.48 11.59 -5.57
C GLN A 9 -11.95 10.16 -5.43
N ASN A 10 -11.13 9.17 -5.81
CA ASN A 10 -11.61 7.79 -5.89
C ASN A 10 -10.84 6.79 -5.01
N ILE A 11 -9.72 7.18 -4.39
CA ILE A 11 -8.87 6.24 -3.64
C ILE A 11 -8.94 6.46 -2.12
N PHE A 12 -9.31 5.41 -1.39
CA PHE A 12 -9.03 5.25 0.04
C PHE A 12 -7.76 4.43 0.25
N TRP A 13 -6.94 4.86 1.22
CA TRP A 13 -5.71 4.17 1.59
C TRP A 13 -5.87 3.46 2.92
N LEU A 14 -5.58 2.16 2.94
CA LEU A 14 -5.30 1.43 4.15
C LEU A 14 -3.79 1.52 4.41
N ALA A 15 -3.40 2.54 5.16
CA ALA A 15 -2.01 2.90 5.39
C ALA A 15 -1.56 2.37 6.76
N SER A 16 -0.37 1.79 6.81
CA SER A 16 0.23 1.35 8.07
C SER A 16 1.74 1.29 7.97
N TYR A 17 2.43 1.37 9.10
CA TYR A 17 3.81 0.90 9.18
C TYR A 17 3.84 -0.64 8.95
N PRO A 18 4.90 -1.22 8.36
CA PRO A 18 5.04 -2.66 8.25
C PRO A 18 4.76 -3.38 9.57
N LYS A 19 4.13 -4.56 9.53
CA LYS A 19 3.82 -5.39 10.73
C LYS A 19 2.82 -4.78 11.74
N SER A 20 2.10 -3.73 11.36
CA SER A 20 1.05 -3.12 12.21
C SER A 20 -0.29 -3.88 12.24
N GLY A 21 -0.35 -5.15 11.83
CA GLY A 21 -1.60 -5.94 11.87
C GLY A 21 -2.58 -5.67 10.71
N ASN A 22 -2.07 -5.20 9.58
CA ASN A 22 -2.89 -4.78 8.45
C ASN A 22 -3.73 -5.92 7.82
N THR A 23 -3.30 -7.18 7.94
CA THR A 23 -3.96 -8.33 7.30
C THR A 23 -5.37 -8.57 7.82
N MET A 24 -5.56 -8.56 9.14
CA MET A 24 -6.87 -8.82 9.76
C MET A 24 -7.86 -7.70 9.44
N LEU A 25 -7.43 -6.44 9.59
CA LEU A 25 -8.29 -5.30 9.25
C LEU A 25 -8.59 -5.27 7.75
N ARG A 26 -7.63 -5.61 6.89
CA ARG A 26 -7.85 -5.73 5.45
C ARG A 26 -8.93 -6.77 5.15
N LEU A 27 -8.88 -7.94 5.78
CA LEU A 27 -9.90 -8.97 5.61
C LEU A 27 -11.28 -8.48 6.06
N PHE A 28 -11.36 -7.86 7.24
CA PHE A 28 -12.61 -7.32 7.77
C PHE A 28 -13.21 -6.26 6.84
N LEU A 29 -12.41 -5.27 6.41
CA LEU A 29 -12.86 -4.23 5.48
C LEU A 29 -13.22 -4.82 4.11
N SER A 30 -12.51 -5.84 3.67
CA SER A 30 -12.81 -6.52 2.42
C SER A 30 -14.18 -7.19 2.45
N LEU A 31 -14.52 -7.89 3.54
CA LEU A 31 -15.86 -8.47 3.72
C LEU A 31 -16.92 -7.36 3.83
N TYR A 32 -16.68 -6.37 4.69
CA TYR A 32 -17.63 -5.28 4.94
C TYR A 32 -18.01 -4.49 3.67
N PHE A 33 -17.07 -4.27 2.75
CA PHE A 33 -17.32 -3.49 1.54
C PHE A 33 -17.60 -4.31 0.28
N PHE A 34 -17.17 -5.59 0.22
CA PHE A 34 -17.16 -6.36 -1.03
C PHE A 34 -17.74 -7.77 -0.93
N SER A 35 -18.37 -8.15 0.19
CA SER A 35 -19.27 -9.31 0.23
C SER A 35 -20.72 -8.88 0.43
N GLU A 36 -21.65 -9.76 0.04
CA GLU A 36 -23.09 -9.47 0.13
C GLU A 36 -23.62 -9.61 1.56
N ASP A 37 -23.10 -10.57 2.32
CA ASP A 37 -23.60 -11.01 3.62
C ASP A 37 -22.56 -10.89 4.76
N GLY A 38 -21.34 -10.44 4.46
CA GLY A 38 -20.24 -10.38 5.43
C GLY A 38 -19.60 -11.74 5.75
N ILE A 39 -19.99 -12.83 5.09
CA ILE A 39 -19.49 -14.18 5.35
C ILE A 39 -18.21 -14.44 4.56
N LEU A 40 -17.20 -14.99 5.23
CA LEU A 40 -15.95 -15.39 4.59
C LEU A 40 -16.11 -16.75 3.91
N ASN A 41 -16.50 -16.72 2.63
CA ASN A 41 -16.53 -17.92 1.80
C ASN A 41 -15.14 -18.30 1.26
N ASP A 42 -14.37 -17.29 0.84
CA ASP A 42 -12.99 -17.45 0.38
C ASP A 42 -12.16 -16.16 0.53
N PHE A 43 -10.83 -16.28 0.47
CA PHE A 43 -9.92 -15.14 0.66
C PHE A 43 -9.75 -14.24 -0.56
N ASN A 44 -10.35 -14.56 -1.73
CA ASN A 44 -10.25 -13.70 -2.92
C ASN A 44 -10.94 -12.35 -2.72
N VAL A 45 -11.87 -12.23 -1.76
CA VAL A 45 -12.45 -10.94 -1.37
C VAL A 45 -11.38 -9.90 -0.98
N MET A 46 -10.23 -10.36 -0.46
CA MET A 46 -9.09 -9.51 -0.12
C MET A 46 -8.41 -8.88 -1.33
N ASN A 47 -8.62 -9.44 -2.54
CA ASN A 47 -8.09 -8.88 -3.78
C ASN A 47 -8.77 -7.57 -4.19
N ASN A 48 -9.88 -7.18 -3.53
CA ASN A 48 -10.48 -5.86 -3.71
C ASN A 48 -9.67 -4.74 -3.01
N ILE A 49 -8.82 -5.09 -2.03
CA ILE A 49 -7.88 -4.17 -1.38
C ILE A 49 -6.46 -4.62 -1.69
N THR A 50 -5.95 -4.15 -2.84
CA THR A 50 -4.62 -4.54 -3.34
C THR A 50 -3.52 -3.65 -2.79
N ASN A 51 -2.28 -4.16 -2.78
CA ASN A 51 -1.10 -3.32 -2.52
C ASN A 51 -0.85 -2.40 -3.71
N LEU A 52 -0.61 -1.11 -3.47
CA LEU A 52 -0.25 -0.20 -4.57
C LEU A 52 1.08 -0.60 -5.22
N ASN A 53 2.06 -1.05 -4.43
CA ASN A 53 3.40 -1.40 -4.95
C ASN A 53 3.43 -2.73 -5.73
N ASN A 54 2.29 -3.21 -6.21
CA ASN A 54 2.21 -4.34 -7.13
C ASN A 54 2.54 -3.85 -8.55
N TYR A 55 3.61 -4.37 -9.15
CA TYR A 55 4.07 -3.96 -10.48
C TYR A 55 2.98 -4.05 -11.57
N LYS A 56 2.03 -4.99 -11.46
CA LYS A 56 0.88 -5.12 -12.37
C LYS A 56 0.02 -3.85 -12.48
N ILE A 57 0.04 -2.99 -11.45
CA ILE A 57 -0.62 -1.69 -11.47
C ILE A 57 0.10 -0.72 -12.41
N TYR A 58 1.43 -0.80 -12.45
CA TYR A 58 2.31 0.09 -13.20
C TYR A 58 2.54 -0.37 -14.64
N GLU A 59 2.40 -1.65 -14.95
CA GLU A 59 2.51 -2.22 -16.31
C GLU A 59 1.61 -1.53 -17.35
N LYS A 60 0.52 -0.90 -16.89
CA LYS A 60 -0.42 -0.16 -17.75
C LYS A 60 0.03 1.26 -18.08
N LEU A 61 1.13 1.73 -17.49
CA LEU A 61 1.70 3.04 -17.75
C LEU A 61 2.61 3.00 -18.97
N LYS A 62 2.57 4.06 -19.78
CA LYS A 62 3.53 4.24 -20.87
C LYS A 62 4.92 4.51 -20.29
N ASN A 63 5.96 3.92 -20.90
CA ASN A 63 7.37 4.15 -20.55
C ASN A 63 7.73 3.77 -19.10
N ILE A 64 7.04 2.78 -18.52
CA ILE A 64 7.47 2.19 -17.25
C ILE A 64 8.72 1.30 -17.51
N PRO A 65 9.81 1.44 -16.73
CA PRO A 65 10.95 0.54 -16.79
C PRO A 65 10.54 -0.90 -16.46
N PRO A 66 11.29 -1.91 -16.92
CA PRO A 66 11.07 -3.28 -16.48
C PRO A 66 11.28 -3.41 -14.97
N LEU A 67 10.70 -4.45 -14.37
CA LEU A 67 10.74 -4.67 -12.92
C LEU A 67 12.16 -4.62 -12.33
N ASP A 68 13.14 -5.19 -13.03
CA ASP A 68 14.54 -5.25 -12.58
C ASP A 68 15.18 -3.86 -12.42
N SER A 69 14.73 -2.85 -13.17
CA SER A 69 15.23 -1.48 -13.04
C SER A 69 14.91 -0.86 -11.68
N PHE A 70 13.83 -1.29 -11.03
CA PHE A 70 13.49 -0.82 -9.69
C PHE A 70 14.23 -1.58 -8.60
N VAL A 71 14.81 -2.75 -8.90
CA VAL A 71 15.66 -3.49 -7.97
C VAL A 71 17.02 -2.80 -7.84
N SER A 72 17.56 -2.31 -8.96
CA SER A 72 18.81 -1.55 -8.96
C SER A 72 18.62 -0.11 -8.50
N ASN A 73 17.48 0.50 -8.79
CA ASN A 73 17.17 1.87 -8.39
C ASN A 73 15.69 2.06 -8.00
N PRO A 74 15.33 1.75 -6.73
CA PRO A 74 13.97 1.88 -6.20
C PRO A 74 13.36 3.25 -6.37
N GLU A 75 14.17 4.28 -6.24
CA GLU A 75 13.76 5.69 -6.19
C GLU A 75 13.03 6.12 -7.47
N ILE A 76 13.31 5.46 -8.59
CA ILE A 76 12.66 5.70 -9.89
C ILE A 76 11.14 5.56 -9.78
N ILE A 77 10.62 4.68 -8.89
CA ILE A 77 9.18 4.47 -8.73
C ILE A 77 8.42 5.75 -8.34
N SER A 78 9.10 6.70 -7.69
CA SER A 78 8.52 7.98 -7.28
C SER A 78 7.94 8.77 -8.45
N ASN A 79 8.58 8.69 -9.62
CA ASN A 79 8.12 9.32 -10.87
C ASN A 79 6.76 8.78 -11.34
N TYR A 80 6.37 7.59 -10.88
CA TYR A 80 5.19 6.88 -11.35
C TYR A 80 4.06 6.81 -10.33
N TRP A 81 4.25 7.25 -9.07
CA TRP A 81 3.23 7.15 -8.02
C TRP A 81 1.89 7.81 -8.41
N LEU A 82 1.92 9.11 -8.74
CA LEU A 82 0.72 9.83 -9.14
C LEU A 82 0.20 9.39 -10.51
N LEU A 83 1.09 8.98 -11.42
CA LEU A 83 0.69 8.49 -12.75
C LEU A 83 -0.13 7.20 -12.64
N ALA A 84 0.33 6.25 -11.82
CA ALA A 84 -0.38 5.01 -11.55
C ALA A 84 -1.77 5.29 -10.95
N GLN A 85 -1.84 6.14 -9.93
CA GLN A 85 -3.10 6.48 -9.27
C GLN A 85 -4.09 7.13 -10.24
N LYS A 86 -3.65 8.11 -11.04
CA LYS A 86 -4.49 8.73 -12.07
C LYS A 86 -4.98 7.71 -13.09
N LYS A 87 -4.09 6.81 -13.55
CA LYS A 87 -4.46 5.79 -14.54
C LYS A 87 -5.49 4.80 -13.99
N ILE A 88 -5.35 4.38 -12.74
CA ILE A 88 -6.34 3.52 -12.08
C ILE A 88 -7.71 4.20 -12.02
N ILE A 89 -7.74 5.49 -11.66
CA ILE A 89 -8.99 6.27 -11.59
C ILE A 89 -9.64 6.38 -12.97
N GLU A 90 -8.84 6.66 -14.01
CA GLU A 90 -9.30 6.72 -15.40
C GLU A 90 -9.92 5.39 -15.86
N LEU A 91 -9.34 4.25 -15.47
CA LEU A 91 -9.86 2.92 -15.79
C LEU A 91 -11.13 2.57 -14.98
N HIS A 92 -11.40 3.28 -13.89
CA HIS A 92 -12.50 3.01 -12.95
C HIS A 92 -13.20 4.30 -12.49
N PRO A 93 -13.77 5.11 -13.40
CA PRO A 93 -14.20 6.49 -13.11
C PRO A 93 -15.30 6.59 -12.06
N ASN A 94 -16.12 5.55 -11.90
CA ASN A 94 -17.28 5.51 -11.00
C ASN A 94 -17.09 4.55 -9.81
N LYS A 95 -15.86 4.10 -9.52
CA LYS A 95 -15.61 3.20 -8.39
C LYS A 95 -14.87 3.92 -7.27
N ILE A 96 -15.28 3.61 -6.04
CA ILE A 96 -14.45 3.84 -4.87
C ILE A 96 -13.45 2.68 -4.79
N LEU A 97 -12.17 3.01 -4.70
CA LEU A 97 -11.07 2.08 -4.74
C LEU A 97 -10.36 2.09 -3.40
N PHE A 98 -9.89 0.92 -2.98
CA PHE A 98 -9.15 0.75 -1.74
C PHE A 98 -7.78 0.15 -2.04
N PHE A 99 -6.73 0.83 -1.58
CA PHE A 99 -5.37 0.34 -1.71
C PHE A 99 -4.70 0.27 -0.35
N LYS A 100 -3.93 -0.79 -0.13
CA LYS A 100 -3.04 -0.90 1.03
C LYS A 100 -1.66 -0.36 0.68
N THR A 101 -1.06 0.39 1.58
CA THR A 101 0.27 1.01 1.39
C THR A 101 1.06 1.04 2.70
N HIS A 102 2.38 0.91 2.58
CA HIS A 102 3.34 1.21 3.65
C HIS A 102 4.09 2.54 3.40
N ASN A 103 3.87 3.15 2.24
CA ASN A 103 4.58 4.35 1.84
C ASN A 103 4.15 5.50 2.75
N ALA A 104 5.13 6.27 3.22
CA ALA A 104 4.87 7.51 3.91
C ALA A 104 4.22 8.52 2.95
N GLN A 105 3.28 9.32 3.46
CA GLN A 105 2.73 10.44 2.70
C GLN A 105 3.71 11.62 2.75
N THR A 106 4.79 11.47 1.98
CA THR A 106 5.88 12.45 1.88
C THR A 106 6.18 12.80 0.42
N ALA A 107 7.00 13.82 0.23
CA ALA A 107 7.60 14.15 -1.05
C ALA A 107 8.99 13.52 -1.14
N PHE A 108 9.29 12.88 -2.26
CA PHE A 108 10.63 12.42 -2.61
C PHE A 108 11.03 13.08 -3.92
N ASN A 109 12.16 13.79 -3.99
CA ASN A 109 12.56 14.58 -5.16
C ASN A 109 11.45 15.51 -5.69
N SER A 110 10.75 16.19 -4.78
CA SER A 110 9.58 17.04 -5.08
C SER A 110 8.35 16.33 -5.66
N LEU A 111 8.36 14.99 -5.66
CA LEU A 111 7.24 14.15 -6.10
C LEU A 111 6.50 13.61 -4.88
N ASN A 112 5.25 14.02 -4.73
CA ASN A 112 4.39 13.51 -3.67
C ASN A 112 3.93 12.08 -3.97
N PHE A 113 3.90 11.23 -2.94
CA PHE A 113 3.32 9.89 -3.05
C PHE A 113 1.87 9.94 -3.55
N THR A 114 1.02 10.76 -2.92
CA THR A 114 -0.33 11.05 -3.40
C THR A 114 -0.73 12.50 -3.12
N ASN A 115 -1.90 12.92 -3.60
CA ASN A 115 -2.47 14.24 -3.34
C ASN A 115 -4.01 14.20 -3.28
N SER A 116 -4.62 15.34 -2.94
CA SER A 116 -6.06 15.51 -2.79
C SER A 116 -6.87 15.40 -4.09
N SER A 117 -6.22 15.38 -5.26
CA SER A 117 -6.92 15.23 -6.55
C SER A 117 -7.21 13.79 -6.92
N VAL A 118 -6.56 12.81 -6.27
CA VAL A 118 -6.78 11.37 -6.49
C VAL A 118 -7.22 10.66 -5.20
N THR A 119 -6.78 11.17 -4.04
CA THR A 119 -7.06 10.58 -2.74
C THR A 119 -8.34 11.15 -2.14
N ARG A 120 -9.17 10.23 -1.66
CA ARG A 120 -10.38 10.50 -0.88
C ARG A 120 -10.14 10.46 0.62
N GLY A 121 -9.25 9.59 1.10
CA GLY A 121 -8.94 9.53 2.53
C GLY A 121 -8.00 8.39 2.91
N PHE A 122 -7.65 8.36 4.19
CA PHE A 122 -6.77 7.36 4.79
C PHE A 122 -7.44 6.69 5.98
N ILE A 123 -7.31 5.38 6.07
CA ILE A 123 -7.49 4.58 7.28
C ILE A 123 -6.07 4.25 7.74
N TYR A 124 -5.57 4.99 8.73
CA TYR A 124 -4.22 4.82 9.24
C TYR A 124 -4.19 3.90 10.44
N ILE A 125 -3.49 2.77 10.32
CA ILE A 125 -3.38 1.76 11.37
C ILE A 125 -2.12 2.03 12.18
N VAL A 126 -2.30 2.28 13.47
CA VAL A 126 -1.22 2.46 14.44
C VAL A 126 -1.16 1.23 15.33
N ARG A 127 0.05 0.73 15.58
CA ARG A 127 0.33 -0.35 16.52
C ARG A 127 1.44 0.09 17.47
N ASP A 128 1.37 -0.36 18.71
CA ASP A 128 2.45 -0.15 19.68
C ASP A 128 3.80 -0.58 19.09
N PRO A 129 4.83 0.30 19.07
CA PRO A 129 6.11 0.01 18.43
C PRO A 129 6.84 -1.20 19.06
N ARG A 130 6.59 -1.51 20.33
CA ARG A 130 7.13 -2.71 20.99
C ARG A 130 6.48 -3.98 20.43
N SER A 131 5.17 -3.93 20.17
CA SER A 131 4.48 -5.03 19.48
C SER A 131 4.89 -5.17 18.01
N VAL A 132 5.19 -4.05 17.34
CA VAL A 132 5.78 -4.06 16.00
C VAL A 132 7.15 -4.74 16.03
N LEU A 133 8.00 -4.41 17.01
CA LEU A 133 9.32 -5.05 17.21
C LEU A 133 9.23 -6.56 17.36
N LEU A 134 8.34 -7.06 18.23
CA LEU A 134 8.10 -8.50 18.36
C LEU A 134 7.66 -9.13 17.02
N SER A 135 6.71 -8.49 16.32
CA SER A 135 6.25 -8.99 15.03
C SER A 135 7.32 -8.95 13.94
N THR A 136 8.26 -8.01 14.01
CA THR A 136 9.41 -7.90 13.12
C THR A 136 10.42 -9.01 13.41
N MET A 137 10.70 -9.31 14.68
CA MET A 137 11.56 -10.44 15.05
C MET A 137 11.05 -11.74 14.45
N ASP A 138 9.77 -12.06 14.66
CA ASP A 138 9.17 -13.29 14.16
C ASP A 138 9.18 -13.37 12.63
N HIS A 139 8.93 -12.24 11.95
CA HIS A 139 8.81 -12.23 10.50
C HIS A 139 10.16 -12.27 9.77
N TYR A 140 11.18 -11.62 10.30
CA TYR A 140 12.51 -11.52 9.69
C TYR A 140 13.55 -12.42 10.37
N ASP A 141 13.12 -13.25 11.31
CA ASP A 141 13.95 -14.19 12.07
C ASP A 141 15.11 -13.53 12.84
N HIS A 142 14.88 -12.31 13.37
CA HIS A 142 15.86 -11.65 14.25
C HIS A 142 15.92 -12.35 15.60
N LYS A 143 17.13 -12.73 16.03
CA LYS A 143 17.35 -13.50 17.26
C LYS A 143 17.37 -12.66 18.54
N THR A 144 17.56 -11.35 18.43
CA THR A 144 17.66 -10.42 19.56
C THR A 144 16.75 -9.21 19.37
N TYR A 145 16.37 -8.56 20.48
CA TYR A 145 15.61 -7.31 20.44
C TYR A 145 16.42 -6.18 19.81
N GLU A 146 17.73 -6.18 20.05
CA GLU A 146 18.67 -5.18 19.54
C GLU A 146 18.78 -5.24 18.02
N ASP A 147 18.83 -6.44 17.43
CA ASP A 147 18.88 -6.61 15.98
C ASP A 147 17.58 -6.16 15.31
N ALA A 148 16.43 -6.52 15.90
CA ALA A 148 15.14 -6.06 15.41
C ALA A 148 14.93 -4.55 15.61
N ALA A 149 15.44 -3.98 16.71
CA ALA A 149 15.41 -2.55 16.95
C ALA A 149 16.29 -1.80 15.94
N LYS A 150 17.52 -2.28 15.68
CA LYS A 150 18.41 -1.71 14.65
C LYS A 150 17.75 -1.77 13.28
N TYR A 151 17.08 -2.88 12.94
CA TYR A 151 16.31 -2.98 11.71
C TYR A 151 15.18 -1.93 11.67
N LEU A 152 14.34 -1.86 12.70
CA LEU A 152 13.22 -0.90 12.79
C LEU A 152 13.65 0.56 12.77
N LEU A 153 14.82 0.88 13.32
CA LEU A 153 15.36 2.23 13.37
C LEU A 153 16.26 2.56 12.18
N SER A 154 16.49 1.62 11.26
CA SER A 154 17.34 1.86 10.10
C SER A 154 16.69 2.85 9.14
N ASP A 155 17.50 3.72 8.53
CA ASP A 155 17.05 4.68 7.52
C ASP A 155 16.67 4.03 6.18
N LYS A 156 16.91 2.71 6.04
CA LYS A 156 16.69 1.94 4.82
C LYS A 156 15.59 0.90 5.03
N HIS A 157 14.35 1.38 5.19
CA HIS A 157 13.16 0.50 5.18
C HIS A 157 12.72 0.05 3.79
N ILE A 158 13.62 0.11 2.79
CA ILE A 158 13.36 -0.49 1.48
C ILE A 158 13.42 -2.00 1.61
N THR A 159 12.30 -2.62 1.99
CA THR A 159 12.23 -4.07 2.09
C THR A 159 11.83 -4.67 0.76
N TYR A 160 12.74 -5.42 0.14
CA TYR A 160 12.39 -6.35 -0.93
C TYR A 160 11.80 -7.61 -0.30
N VAL A 161 10.51 -7.84 -0.51
CA VAL A 161 9.87 -9.11 -0.13
C VAL A 161 9.23 -9.72 -1.36
N LYS A 162 9.80 -10.83 -1.85
CA LYS A 162 9.22 -11.71 -2.89
C LYS A 162 8.55 -10.95 -4.05
N GLY A 163 9.30 -10.12 -4.77
CA GLY A 163 8.81 -9.40 -5.95
C GLY A 163 7.93 -8.19 -5.68
N ASN A 164 7.80 -7.74 -4.42
CA ASN A 164 7.19 -6.45 -4.09
C ASN A 164 8.27 -5.48 -3.56
N ILE A 165 8.28 -4.28 -4.15
CA ILE A 165 9.12 -3.16 -3.72
C ILE A 165 8.35 -2.43 -2.61
N LEU A 166 8.93 -2.32 -1.43
CA LEU A 166 8.44 -1.41 -0.40
C LEU A 166 9.45 -0.27 -0.29
N PRO A 167 9.03 1.01 -0.30
CA PRO A 167 9.78 2.09 0.34
C PRO A 167 9.86 1.87 1.85
#